data_AF-A0A851M675-F1
#
_entry.id   AF-A0A851M675-F1
#
_cell.length_a   1.000
_cell.length_b   1.000
_cell.length_c   1.000
_cell.angle_alpha   90.00
_cell.angle_beta   90.00
_cell.angle_gamma   90.00
#
_symmetry.space_group_name_H-M   'P 1'
#
loop_
_entity.id
_entity.type
_entity.pdbx_description
1 polymer ?
#
loop_
_entity_poly.entity_id
_entity_poly.type
_entity_poly.pdbx_seq_one_letter_code
_entity_poly.pdbx_strand_id
1 'polypeptide(L)'
;CRQEPLRLALAEPKIQVASPKELPRSHSLHAAFQALHTFRGEQGRLPRPRAPADAERVLELARSLEMQQGPLDEDVVRAFASVSAGDLCPVAAVVGALAAQEVLKAITGKFLPLDQWLYFDALECLALEEAAQLTEEDCAPRGSRYDGQIAVFGAAFQEQLGHQKYLVVGAGAIGCELLKNFAMMGLAAGPGGDLTVTDMDTVALSNLHRQLLYRSADIS
;
A
#
# COMPACT_ATOMS: atom_id res chain seq x y z
N CYS A 1 -20.56 -18.78 -6.03
CA CYS A 1 -19.56 -18.58 -7.10
C CYS A 1 -18.52 -19.68 -7.01
N ARG A 2 -18.10 -20.26 -8.13
CA ARG A 2 -16.99 -21.22 -8.17
C ARG A 2 -15.72 -20.43 -8.51
N GLN A 3 -14.89 -20.16 -7.51
CA GLN A 3 -13.60 -19.50 -7.71
C GLN A 3 -12.68 -20.41 -8.52
N GLU A 4 -11.91 -19.82 -9.43
CA GLU A 4 -10.94 -20.54 -10.24
C GLU A 4 -9.61 -20.71 -9.49
N PRO A 5 -8.88 -21.83 -9.69
CA PRO A 5 -7.54 -21.99 -9.17
C PRO A 5 -6.60 -20.88 -9.66
N LEU A 6 -5.68 -20.44 -8.80
CA LEU A 6 -4.74 -19.34 -9.08
C LEU A 6 -4.06 -19.45 -10.45
N ARG A 7 -3.64 -20.66 -10.88
CA ARG A 7 -2.99 -20.87 -12.17
C ARG A 7 -3.86 -20.43 -13.36
N LEU A 8 -5.16 -20.70 -13.31
CA LEU A 8 -6.09 -20.31 -14.37
C LEU A 8 -6.43 -18.82 -14.25
N ALA A 9 -6.72 -18.37 -13.03
CA ALA A 9 -7.06 -16.97 -12.75
C ALA A 9 -5.89 -15.99 -13.00
N LEU A 10 -4.63 -16.46 -13.11
CA LEU A 10 -3.48 -15.65 -13.52
C LEU A 10 -3.42 -15.41 -15.03
N ALA A 11 -3.89 -16.38 -15.84
CA ALA A 11 -3.92 -16.24 -17.29
C ALA A 11 -5.14 -15.44 -17.75
N GLU A 12 -6.29 -15.68 -17.11
CA GLU A 12 -7.57 -15.04 -17.44
C GLU A 12 -8.19 -14.42 -16.17
N PRO A 13 -7.70 -13.25 -15.73
CA PRO A 13 -8.10 -12.70 -14.43
C PRO A 13 -9.51 -12.10 -14.46
N LYS A 14 -10.35 -12.51 -13.50
CA LYS A 14 -11.59 -11.82 -13.15
C LYS A 14 -11.28 -10.63 -12.23
N ILE A 15 -10.97 -9.50 -12.84
CA ILE A 15 -10.63 -8.26 -12.14
C ILE A 15 -11.90 -7.50 -11.75
N GLN A 16 -12.03 -7.21 -10.47
CA GLN A 16 -13.10 -6.40 -9.91
C GLN A 16 -12.65 -4.94 -9.83
N VAL A 17 -13.42 -4.05 -10.46
CA VAL A 17 -13.19 -2.60 -10.46
C VAL A 17 -14.45 -1.86 -10.05
N ALA A 18 -14.32 -0.69 -9.45
CA ALA A 18 -15.48 0.13 -9.07
C ALA A 18 -16.12 0.79 -10.30
N SER A 19 -15.29 1.13 -11.30
CA SER A 19 -15.75 1.68 -12.58
C SER A 19 -15.03 1.03 -13.77
N PRO A 20 -15.68 0.90 -14.95
CA PRO A 20 -15.03 0.36 -16.15
C PRO A 20 -13.78 1.13 -16.60
N LYS A 21 -13.63 2.39 -16.18
CA LYS A 21 -12.48 3.23 -16.51
C LYS A 21 -11.19 2.82 -15.78
N GLU A 22 -11.31 2.12 -14.65
CA GLU A 22 -10.18 1.62 -13.85
C GLU A 22 -9.64 0.28 -14.38
N LEU A 23 -10.39 -0.39 -15.25
CA LEU A 23 -10.06 -1.72 -15.75
C LEU A 23 -8.69 -1.75 -16.47
N PRO A 24 -8.35 -0.81 -17.39
CA PRO A 24 -7.03 -0.80 -18.03
C PRO A 24 -5.87 -0.64 -17.04
N ARG A 25 -6.04 0.21 -16.01
CA ARG A 25 -5.05 0.39 -14.95
C ARG A 25 -4.86 -0.91 -14.16
N SER A 26 -5.95 -1.56 -13.77
CA SER A 26 -5.89 -2.83 -13.02
C SER A 26 -5.29 -3.97 -13.83
N HIS A 27 -5.54 -4.04 -15.15
CA HIS A 27 -4.85 -4.96 -16.05
C HIS A 27 -3.34 -4.70 -16.09
N SER A 28 -2.94 -3.43 -16.18
CA SER A 28 -1.52 -3.04 -16.17
C SER A 28 -0.84 -3.43 -14.86
N LEU A 29 -1.52 -3.24 -13.72
CA LEU A 29 -1.04 -3.71 -12.41
C LEU A 29 -0.96 -5.24 -12.34
N HIS A 30 -1.93 -5.96 -12.90
CA HIS A 30 -1.91 -7.43 -12.96
C HIS A 30 -0.68 -7.96 -13.70
N ALA A 31 -0.34 -7.37 -14.85
CA ALA A 31 0.88 -7.68 -15.58
C ALA A 31 2.13 -7.27 -14.79
N ALA A 32 2.12 -6.08 -14.18
CA ALA A 32 3.25 -5.55 -13.42
C ALA A 32 3.62 -6.42 -12.20
N PHE A 33 2.63 -6.92 -11.45
CA PHE A 33 2.86 -7.85 -10.35
C PHE A 33 3.49 -9.16 -10.83
N GLN A 34 3.04 -9.71 -11.96
CA GLN A 34 3.66 -10.92 -12.53
C GLN A 34 5.08 -10.66 -13.01
N ALA A 35 5.30 -9.55 -13.71
CA ALA A 35 6.61 -9.11 -14.15
C ALA A 35 7.57 -8.92 -12.97
N LEU A 36 7.09 -8.38 -11.84
CA LEU A 36 7.87 -8.22 -10.61
C LEU A 36 8.32 -9.57 -10.02
N HIS A 37 7.43 -10.57 -10.01
CA HIS A 37 7.79 -11.91 -9.54
C HIS A 37 8.87 -12.54 -10.43
N THR A 38 8.74 -12.40 -11.76
CA THR A 38 9.75 -12.86 -12.71
C THR A 38 11.08 -12.12 -12.53
N PHE A 39 11.04 -10.79 -12.42
CA PHE A 39 12.22 -9.95 -12.15
C PHE A 39 12.95 -10.43 -10.89
N ARG A 40 12.21 -10.64 -9.80
CA ARG A 40 12.78 -11.11 -8.53
C ARG A 40 13.40 -12.51 -8.66
N GLY A 41 12.79 -13.39 -9.45
CA GLY A 41 13.34 -14.70 -9.76
C GLY A 41 14.66 -14.64 -10.55
N GLU A 42 14.77 -13.73 -11.51
CA GLU A 42 15.97 -13.54 -12.33
C GLU A 42 17.11 -12.81 -11.60
N GLN A 43 16.78 -11.74 -10.87
CA GLN A 43 17.75 -10.82 -10.27
C GLN A 43 18.06 -11.14 -8.80
N GLY A 44 17.24 -11.97 -8.14
CA GLY A 44 17.38 -12.29 -6.71
C GLY A 44 17.04 -11.13 -5.76
N ARG A 45 16.51 -10.01 -6.29
CA ARG A 45 16.15 -8.79 -5.55
C ARG A 45 14.93 -8.11 -6.17
N LEU A 46 14.34 -7.16 -5.46
CA LEU A 46 13.34 -6.25 -6.03
C LEU A 46 14.03 -5.16 -6.90
N PRO A 47 13.29 -4.50 -7.81
CA PRO A 47 13.74 -3.27 -8.46
C PRO A 47 14.21 -2.25 -7.43
N ARG A 48 15.31 -1.56 -7.71
CA ARG A 48 15.79 -0.47 -6.86
C ARG A 48 14.84 0.73 -6.95
N PRO A 49 14.62 1.46 -5.84
CA PRO A 49 13.79 2.65 -5.85
C PRO A 49 14.22 3.65 -6.93
N ARG A 50 13.28 4.12 -7.75
CA ARG A 50 13.51 5.12 -8.81
C ARG A 50 14.62 4.80 -9.82
N ALA A 51 15.06 3.54 -9.92
CA ALA A 51 16.12 3.13 -10.86
C ALA A 51 15.54 2.87 -12.27
N PRO A 52 15.86 3.70 -13.29
CA PRO A 52 15.23 3.57 -14.60
C PRO A 52 15.53 2.23 -15.29
N ALA A 53 16.75 1.70 -15.13
CA ALA A 53 17.15 0.43 -15.72
C ALA A 53 16.34 -0.76 -15.18
N ASP A 54 16.03 -0.77 -13.88
CA ASP A 54 15.22 -1.83 -13.28
C ASP A 54 13.74 -1.66 -13.69
N ALA A 55 13.24 -0.42 -13.78
CA ALA A 55 11.89 -0.13 -14.23
C ALA A 55 11.64 -0.54 -15.69
N GLU A 56 12.57 -0.24 -16.60
CA GLU A 56 12.52 -0.70 -17.99
C GLU A 56 12.57 -2.23 -18.08
N ARG A 57 13.38 -2.89 -17.24
CA ARG A 57 13.43 -4.36 -17.22
C ARG A 57 12.10 -4.97 -16.78
N VAL A 58 11.43 -4.39 -15.78
CA VAL A 58 10.08 -4.83 -15.37
C VAL A 58 9.07 -4.60 -16.49
N LEU A 59 9.15 -3.47 -17.20
CA LEU A 59 8.29 -3.19 -18.33
C LEU A 59 8.49 -4.18 -19.49
N GLU A 60 9.73 -4.55 -19.82
CA GLU A 60 10.02 -5.59 -20.82
C GLU A 60 9.36 -6.92 -20.45
N LEU A 61 9.47 -7.32 -19.18
CA LEU A 61 8.84 -8.53 -18.65
C LEU A 61 7.30 -8.42 -18.72
N ALA A 62 6.73 -7.26 -18.41
CA ALA A 62 5.28 -7.04 -18.51
C ALA A 62 4.78 -7.09 -19.96
N ARG A 63 5.49 -6.49 -20.92
CA ARG A 63 5.17 -6.54 -22.36
C ARG A 63 5.14 -7.98 -22.89
N SER A 64 5.96 -8.87 -22.35
CA SER A 64 5.91 -10.29 -22.71
C SER A 64 4.58 -10.97 -22.34
N LEU A 65 3.80 -10.38 -21.42
CA LEU A 65 2.48 -10.84 -20.98
C LEU A 65 1.33 -10.13 -21.70
N GLU A 66 1.60 -9.03 -22.43
CA GLU A 66 0.60 -8.20 -23.12
C GLU A 66 -0.27 -9.01 -24.09
N MET A 67 0.35 -9.97 -24.80
CA MET A 67 -0.36 -10.84 -25.75
C MET A 67 -1.48 -11.67 -25.10
N GLN A 68 -1.42 -11.90 -23.80
CA GLN A 68 -2.45 -12.65 -23.06
C GLN A 68 -3.43 -11.73 -22.31
N GLN A 69 -3.01 -10.51 -21.92
CA GLN A 69 -3.74 -9.70 -20.94
C GLN A 69 -4.25 -8.35 -21.48
N GLY A 70 -3.93 -8.02 -22.74
CA GLY A 70 -4.35 -6.78 -23.38
C GLY A 70 -3.36 -5.62 -23.19
N PRO A 71 -3.66 -4.43 -23.75
CA PRO A 71 -2.73 -3.32 -23.82
C PRO A 71 -2.34 -2.79 -22.43
N LEU A 72 -1.08 -2.39 -22.29
CA LEU A 72 -0.51 -1.91 -21.03
C LEU A 72 -0.38 -0.39 -21.01
N ASP A 73 -0.70 0.19 -19.85
CA ASP A 73 -0.26 1.53 -19.50
C ASP A 73 1.18 1.44 -18.98
N GLU A 74 2.14 1.76 -19.85
CA GLU A 74 3.56 1.62 -19.53
C GLU A 74 4.00 2.54 -18.40
N ASP A 75 3.38 3.71 -18.26
CA ASP A 75 3.72 4.67 -17.21
C ASP A 75 3.30 4.15 -15.85
N VAL A 76 2.14 3.49 -15.76
CA VAL A 76 1.71 2.76 -14.56
C VAL A 76 2.70 1.65 -14.21
N VAL A 77 3.17 0.87 -15.18
CA VAL A 77 4.14 -0.22 -14.94
C VAL A 77 5.49 0.33 -14.47
N ARG A 78 6.00 1.39 -15.09
CA ARG A 78 7.25 2.05 -14.67
C ARG A 78 7.13 2.66 -13.28
N ALA A 79 6.01 3.35 -12.99
CA ALA A 79 5.73 3.92 -11.69
C ALA A 79 5.68 2.83 -10.60
N PHE A 80 4.95 1.74 -10.87
CA PHE A 80 4.90 0.56 -10.00
C PHE A 80 6.29 -0.02 -9.73
N ALA A 81 7.08 -0.27 -10.77
CA ALA A 81 8.43 -0.83 -10.62
C ALA A 81 9.31 0.08 -9.75
N SER A 82 9.22 1.39 -9.98
CA SER A 82 10.00 2.42 -9.27
C SER A 82 9.74 2.49 -7.77
N VAL A 83 8.57 2.02 -7.31
CA VAL A 83 8.17 2.04 -5.88
C VAL A 83 7.95 0.65 -5.29
N SER A 84 8.22 -0.42 -6.06
CA SER A 84 7.92 -1.81 -5.67
C SER A 84 8.73 -2.32 -4.47
N ALA A 85 9.84 -1.66 -4.12
CA ALA A 85 10.60 -1.90 -2.90
C ALA A 85 10.02 -1.19 -1.66
N GLY A 86 8.97 -0.39 -1.83
CA GLY A 86 8.33 0.37 -0.78
C GLY A 86 7.50 -0.50 0.18
N ASP A 87 7.43 -0.07 1.43
CA ASP A 87 6.59 -0.66 2.47
C ASP A 87 5.91 0.48 3.25
N LEU A 88 4.60 0.62 3.03
CA LEU A 88 3.79 1.74 3.53
C LEU A 88 2.71 1.21 4.47
N CYS A 89 2.74 1.66 5.72
CA CYS A 89 1.74 1.28 6.72
C CYS A 89 0.28 1.58 6.28
N PRO A 90 -0.05 2.72 5.65
CA PRO A 90 -1.41 2.96 5.15
C PRO A 90 -1.87 1.94 4.10
N VAL A 91 -0.99 1.52 3.18
CA VAL A 91 -1.32 0.51 2.16
C VAL A 91 -1.53 -0.85 2.83
N ALA A 92 -0.65 -1.23 3.77
CA ALA A 92 -0.79 -2.45 4.55
C ALA A 92 -2.10 -2.47 5.36
N ALA A 93 -2.53 -1.33 5.91
CA ALA A 93 -3.80 -1.20 6.62
C ALA A 93 -5.01 -1.45 5.71
N VAL A 94 -5.03 -0.87 4.50
CA VAL A 94 -6.09 -1.08 3.51
C VAL A 94 -6.14 -2.55 3.08
N VAL A 95 -5.02 -3.12 2.63
CA VAL A 95 -4.95 -4.51 2.17
C VAL A 95 -5.29 -5.48 3.31
N GLY A 96 -4.80 -5.22 4.53
CA GLY A 96 -5.09 -6.01 5.71
C GLY A 96 -6.57 -5.99 6.09
N ALA A 97 -7.23 -4.84 6.01
CA ALA A 97 -8.67 -4.72 6.25
C ALA A 97 -9.50 -5.50 5.23
N LEU A 98 -9.16 -5.38 3.93
CA LEU A 98 -9.82 -6.11 2.86
C LEU A 98 -9.65 -7.64 3.04
N ALA A 99 -8.41 -8.09 3.30
CA ALA A 99 -8.11 -9.49 3.53
C ALA A 99 -8.84 -10.05 4.76
N ALA A 100 -8.84 -9.32 5.88
CA ALA A 100 -9.57 -9.73 7.09
C ALA A 100 -11.06 -9.88 6.83
N GLN A 101 -11.67 -8.98 6.05
CA GLN A 101 -13.08 -9.08 5.68
C GLN A 101 -13.33 -10.29 4.79
N GLU A 102 -12.47 -10.58 3.79
CA GLU A 102 -12.61 -11.78 2.95
C GLU A 102 -12.50 -13.08 3.76
N VAL A 103 -11.64 -13.14 4.77
CA VAL A 103 -11.58 -14.27 5.71
C VAL A 103 -12.91 -14.44 6.44
N LEU A 104 -13.50 -13.36 6.96
CA LEU A 104 -14.82 -13.42 7.62
C LEU A 104 -15.91 -13.91 6.67
N LYS A 105 -15.93 -13.45 5.42
CA LYS A 105 -16.89 -13.92 4.41
C LYS A 105 -16.74 -15.42 4.17
N ALA A 106 -15.52 -15.89 4.02
CA ALA A 106 -15.22 -17.30 3.75
C ALA A 106 -15.65 -18.23 4.89
N ILE A 107 -15.40 -17.86 6.16
CA ILE A 107 -15.71 -18.73 7.30
C ILE A 107 -17.18 -18.64 7.76
N THR A 108 -17.86 -17.52 7.49
CA THR A 108 -19.25 -17.32 7.94
C THR A 108 -20.29 -17.59 6.86
N GLY A 109 -19.91 -17.59 5.59
CA GLY A 109 -20.83 -17.60 4.46
C GLY A 109 -21.70 -16.34 4.36
N LYS A 110 -21.34 -15.26 5.05
CA LYS A 110 -22.05 -13.96 4.98
C LYS A 110 -21.36 -13.01 4.01
N PHE A 111 -22.19 -12.24 3.29
CA PHE A 111 -21.79 -11.34 2.20
C PHE A 111 -21.21 -12.06 0.98
N LEU A 112 -21.00 -11.32 -0.10
CA LEU A 112 -20.41 -11.83 -1.33
C LEU A 112 -18.87 -11.73 -1.25
N PRO A 113 -18.14 -12.87 -1.35
CA PRO A 113 -16.70 -12.87 -1.50
C PRO A 113 -16.27 -12.18 -2.78
N LEU A 114 -15.02 -11.69 -2.80
CA LEU A 114 -14.37 -11.21 -4.00
C LEU A 114 -14.24 -12.35 -5.04
N ASP A 115 -14.45 -12.03 -6.31
CA ASP A 115 -14.39 -12.98 -7.43
C ASP A 115 -13.60 -12.38 -8.62
N GLN A 116 -12.27 -12.35 -8.65
CA GLN A 116 -11.31 -12.92 -7.69
C GLN A 116 -10.15 -11.96 -7.41
N TRP A 117 -9.85 -11.08 -8.36
CA TRP A 117 -8.74 -10.13 -8.28
C TRP A 117 -9.25 -8.73 -7.96
N LEU A 118 -8.54 -8.06 -7.07
CA LEU A 118 -8.72 -6.64 -6.75
C LEU A 118 -7.35 -6.01 -6.73
N TYR A 119 -7.19 -4.93 -7.49
CA TYR A 119 -6.00 -4.10 -7.47
C TYR A 119 -6.33 -2.78 -6.78
N PHE A 120 -5.42 -2.34 -5.92
CA PHE A 120 -5.52 -1.06 -5.23
C PHE A 120 -4.19 -0.34 -5.40
N ASP A 121 -4.27 0.93 -5.78
CA ASP A 121 -3.14 1.84 -5.86
C ASP A 121 -3.56 3.25 -5.42
N ALA A 122 -2.56 4.07 -5.14
CA ALA A 122 -2.69 5.50 -4.89
C ALA A 122 -1.54 6.22 -5.59
N LEU A 123 -1.34 5.92 -6.88
CA LEU A 123 -0.22 6.46 -7.66
C LEU A 123 -0.27 7.98 -7.80
N GLU A 124 -1.43 8.60 -7.58
CA GLU A 124 -1.61 10.04 -7.51
C GLU A 124 -0.73 10.67 -6.42
N CYS A 125 -0.41 9.93 -5.35
CA CYS A 125 0.53 10.39 -4.31
C CYS A 125 1.96 10.56 -4.83
N LEU A 126 2.32 9.92 -5.95
CA LEU A 126 3.63 10.09 -6.60
C LEU A 126 3.67 11.31 -7.53
N ALA A 127 2.52 11.85 -7.91
CA ALA A 127 2.39 13.03 -8.76
C ALA A 127 2.45 14.36 -7.98
N LEU A 128 2.59 14.30 -6.65
CA LEU A 128 2.91 15.47 -5.84
C LEU A 128 4.26 16.04 -6.31
N GLU A 129 4.37 17.38 -6.41
CA GLU A 129 5.53 18.04 -7.03
C GLU A 129 6.87 17.57 -6.44
N GLU A 130 6.92 17.32 -5.13
CA GLU A 130 8.10 16.83 -4.44
C GLU A 130 8.42 15.36 -4.76
N ALA A 131 7.42 14.52 -5.00
CA ALA A 131 7.57 13.09 -5.26
C ALA A 131 7.89 12.77 -6.74
N ALA A 132 7.50 13.65 -7.66
CA ALA A 132 7.69 13.47 -9.09
C ALA A 132 9.16 13.64 -9.54
N GLN A 133 9.98 14.34 -8.75
CA GLN A 133 11.37 14.68 -9.09
C GLN A 133 12.40 13.83 -8.33
N LEU A 134 11.97 12.83 -7.56
CA LEU A 134 12.84 12.01 -6.74
C LEU A 134 13.80 11.15 -7.56
N THR A 135 15.06 11.10 -7.13
CA THR A 135 16.12 10.28 -7.72
C THR A 135 16.33 8.97 -6.95
N GLU A 136 17.15 8.07 -7.51
CA GLU A 136 17.58 6.83 -6.82
C GLU A 136 18.32 7.15 -5.51
N GLU A 137 19.07 8.24 -5.44
CA GLU A 137 19.81 8.65 -4.23
C GLU A 137 18.86 9.16 -3.13
N ASP A 138 17.83 9.92 -3.49
CA ASP A 138 16.84 10.44 -2.53
C ASP A 138 16.08 9.30 -1.85
N CYS A 139 15.80 8.24 -2.60
CA CYS A 139 15.07 7.05 -2.17
C CYS A 139 15.97 5.91 -1.66
N ALA A 140 17.29 6.12 -1.58
CA ALA A 140 18.22 5.10 -1.09
C ALA A 140 17.98 4.79 0.40
N PRO A 141 18.15 3.52 0.83
CA PRO A 141 17.95 3.13 2.22
C PRO A 141 18.94 3.85 3.15
N ARG A 142 18.47 4.22 4.35
CA ARG A 142 19.26 4.95 5.35
C ARG A 142 19.60 4.10 6.58
N GLY A 143 19.23 2.82 6.58
CA GLY A 143 19.39 1.93 7.73
C GLY A 143 18.40 2.28 8.85
N SER A 144 17.28 2.89 8.49
CA SER A 144 16.25 3.33 9.43
C SER A 144 15.02 2.42 9.35
N ARG A 145 14.15 2.51 10.36
CA ARG A 145 12.83 1.85 10.31
C ARG A 145 11.90 2.40 9.23
N TYR A 146 12.27 3.52 8.59
CA TYR A 146 11.48 4.21 7.58
C TYR A 146 11.97 3.94 6.15
N ASP A 147 12.93 3.03 5.96
CA ASP A 147 13.52 2.77 4.63
C ASP A 147 12.48 2.34 3.59
N GLY A 148 11.43 1.62 4.00
CA GLY A 148 10.30 1.28 3.13
C GLY A 148 9.47 2.49 2.68
N GLN A 149 9.37 3.54 3.51
CA GLN A 149 8.70 4.79 3.15
C GLN A 149 9.61 5.70 2.32
N ILE A 150 10.89 5.75 2.67
CA ILE A 150 11.93 6.48 1.93
C ILE A 150 12.05 5.96 0.50
N ALA A 151 11.93 4.65 0.28
CA ALA A 151 11.93 4.05 -1.05
C ALA A 151 10.83 4.62 -1.98
N VAL A 152 9.74 5.17 -1.43
CA VAL A 152 8.62 5.72 -2.21
C VAL A 152 8.71 7.25 -2.30
N PHE A 153 8.89 7.91 -1.15
CA PHE A 153 8.75 9.36 -1.00
C PHE A 153 10.06 10.11 -0.73
N GLY A 154 11.18 9.39 -0.59
CA GLY A 154 12.50 9.97 -0.35
C GLY A 154 12.76 10.38 1.10
N ALA A 155 14.04 10.57 1.43
CA ALA A 155 14.48 10.92 2.78
C ALA A 155 14.04 12.33 3.22
N ALA A 156 13.98 13.28 2.30
CA ALA A 156 13.55 14.65 2.60
C ALA A 156 12.08 14.69 3.06
N PHE A 157 11.19 13.95 2.40
CA PHE A 157 9.79 13.85 2.82
C PHE A 157 9.65 13.19 4.20
N GLN A 158 10.46 12.17 4.48
CA GLN A 158 10.49 11.53 5.80
C GLN A 158 10.87 12.51 6.92
N GLU A 159 11.82 13.40 6.67
CA GLU A 159 12.20 14.46 7.60
C GLU A 159 11.06 15.47 7.79
N GLN A 160 10.42 15.90 6.68
CA GLN A 160 9.26 16.79 6.74
C GLN A 160 8.11 16.21 7.56
N LEU A 161 7.83 14.91 7.46
CA LEU A 161 6.84 14.23 8.29
C LEU A 161 7.16 14.32 9.79
N GLY A 162 8.44 14.22 10.14
CA GLY A 162 8.91 14.32 11.52
C GLY A 162 8.65 15.69 12.15
N HIS A 163 8.68 16.77 11.37
CA HIS A 163 8.47 18.14 11.85
C HIS A 163 7.01 18.57 11.92
N GLN A 164 6.08 17.69 11.52
CA GLN A 164 4.66 18.03 11.48
C GLN A 164 4.07 18.28 12.88
N LYS A 165 3.07 19.16 12.93
CA LYS A 165 2.29 19.46 14.14
C LYS A 165 0.82 19.18 13.88
N TYR A 166 0.26 18.17 14.53
CA TYR A 166 -1.10 17.70 14.26
C TYR A 166 -1.96 17.67 15.52
N LEU A 167 -3.24 17.99 15.35
CA LEU A 167 -4.29 17.77 16.33
C LEU A 167 -5.19 16.62 15.85
N VAL A 168 -5.26 15.54 16.62
CA VAL A 168 -6.20 14.44 16.40
C VAL A 168 -7.38 14.62 17.34
N VAL A 169 -8.56 14.81 16.77
CA VAL A 169 -9.83 14.93 17.51
C VAL A 169 -10.55 13.59 17.45
N GLY A 170 -10.53 12.87 18.56
CA GLY A 170 -11.08 11.53 18.72
C GLY A 170 -9.99 10.44 18.73
N ALA A 171 -9.99 9.64 19.78
CA ALA A 171 -9.14 8.48 20.03
C ALA A 171 -9.97 7.17 20.04
N GLY A 172 -11.13 7.18 19.37
CA GLY A 172 -11.97 6.01 19.12
C GLY A 172 -11.36 5.02 18.09
N ALA A 173 -12.21 4.27 17.37
CA ALA A 173 -11.74 3.20 16.47
C ALA A 173 -10.83 3.74 15.35
N ILE A 174 -11.29 4.80 14.67
CA ILE A 174 -10.53 5.48 13.62
C ILE A 174 -9.29 6.16 14.21
N GLY A 175 -9.44 6.81 15.37
CA GLY A 175 -8.32 7.45 16.08
C GLY A 175 -7.20 6.47 16.39
N CYS A 176 -7.53 5.28 16.90
CA CYS A 176 -6.56 4.21 17.17
C CYS A 176 -5.79 3.79 15.91
N GLU A 177 -6.49 3.54 14.79
CA GLU A 177 -5.86 3.16 13.52
C GLU A 177 -5.01 4.28 12.93
N LEU A 178 -5.49 5.53 13.01
CA LEU A 178 -4.76 6.71 12.56
C LEU A 178 -3.48 6.91 13.36
N LEU A 179 -3.54 6.81 14.70
CA LEU A 179 -2.37 6.93 15.57
C LEU A 179 -1.35 5.82 15.32
N LYS A 180 -1.80 4.58 15.08
CA LYS A 180 -0.92 3.48 14.64
C LYS A 180 -0.24 3.83 13.31
N ASN A 181 -0.98 4.35 12.33
CA ASN A 181 -0.37 4.78 11.06
C ASN A 181 0.64 5.92 11.28
N PHE A 182 0.29 6.95 12.05
CA PHE A 182 1.18 8.09 12.35
C PHE A 182 2.47 7.63 13.02
N ALA A 183 2.38 6.73 13.99
CA ALA A 183 3.55 6.15 14.66
C ALA A 183 4.44 5.38 13.68
N MET A 184 3.87 4.61 12.76
CA MET A 184 4.63 3.84 11.77
C MET A 184 5.25 4.72 10.68
N MET A 185 4.60 5.82 10.30
CA MET A 185 5.11 6.78 9.31
C MET A 185 6.12 7.78 9.90
N GLY A 186 6.24 7.86 11.23
CA GLY A 186 7.11 8.82 11.90
C GLY A 186 6.57 10.25 11.89
N LEU A 187 5.26 10.43 11.78
CA LEU A 187 4.64 11.75 11.85
C LEU A 187 4.93 12.38 13.22
N ALA A 188 5.35 13.65 13.23
CA ALA A 188 5.64 14.42 14.45
C ALA A 188 6.77 13.83 15.33
N ALA A 189 7.54 12.85 14.84
CA ALA A 189 8.60 12.18 15.60
C ALA A 189 9.97 12.88 15.53
N GLY A 190 10.08 13.97 14.77
CA GLY A 190 11.31 14.75 14.58
C GLY A 190 11.40 15.99 15.47
N PRO A 191 12.51 16.74 15.41
CA PRO A 191 12.69 17.96 16.19
C PRO A 191 11.57 18.98 15.98
N GLY A 192 10.91 19.38 17.06
CA GLY A 192 9.81 20.35 17.00
C GLY A 192 8.51 19.81 16.39
N GLY A 193 8.43 18.52 16.04
CA GLY A 193 7.18 17.83 15.78
C GLY A 193 6.31 17.76 17.03
N ASP A 194 5.00 17.78 16.85
CA ASP A 194 4.05 17.74 17.95
C ASP A 194 2.75 17.02 17.56
N LEU A 195 2.21 16.20 18.46
CA LEU A 195 0.95 15.50 18.25
C LEU A 195 0.08 15.65 19.48
N THR A 196 -0.96 16.47 19.36
CA THR A 196 -1.99 16.60 20.38
C THR A 196 -3.15 15.67 20.03
N VAL A 197 -3.58 14.84 20.98
CA VAL A 197 -4.76 13.99 20.84
C VAL A 197 -5.77 14.40 21.90
N THR A 198 -7.02 14.60 21.50
CA THR A 198 -8.12 14.93 22.42
C THR A 198 -9.29 13.99 22.20
N ASP A 199 -9.79 13.41 23.27
CA ASP A 199 -11.03 12.62 23.33
C ASP A 199 -11.61 12.78 24.74
N MET A 200 -12.90 13.03 24.84
CA MET A 200 -13.60 13.20 26.11
C MET A 200 -14.23 11.90 26.61
N ASP A 201 -14.28 10.85 25.77
CA ASP A 201 -14.88 9.58 26.12
C ASP A 201 -13.93 8.72 26.97
N THR A 202 -14.51 7.80 27.74
CA THR A 202 -13.77 6.80 28.53
C THR A 202 -13.84 5.43 27.84
N VAL A 203 -12.82 4.59 28.07
CA VAL A 203 -12.73 3.27 27.47
C VAL A 203 -13.74 2.32 28.14
N ALA A 204 -14.65 1.75 27.35
CA ALA A 204 -15.58 0.72 27.80
C ALA A 204 -15.31 -0.63 27.13
N LEU A 205 -15.82 -1.72 27.71
CA LEU A 205 -15.66 -3.08 27.18
C LEU A 205 -16.14 -3.21 25.73
N SER A 206 -17.22 -2.53 25.36
CA SER A 206 -17.79 -2.55 24.02
C SER A 206 -16.90 -1.87 22.96
N ASN A 207 -15.85 -1.15 23.38
CA ASN A 207 -14.91 -0.51 22.48
C ASN A 207 -13.78 -1.43 22.01
N LEU A 208 -13.38 -2.40 22.83
CA LEU A 208 -12.14 -3.16 22.64
C LEU A 208 -12.09 -3.99 21.35
N HIS A 209 -13.24 -4.34 20.75
CA HIS A 209 -13.27 -5.08 19.48
C HIS A 209 -12.82 -4.26 18.26
N ARG A 210 -12.72 -2.92 18.39
CA ARG A 210 -12.37 -2.02 17.28
C ARG A 210 -11.40 -0.89 17.66
N GLN A 211 -11.12 -0.71 18.94
CA GLN A 211 -10.13 0.26 19.43
C GLN A 211 -8.87 -0.49 19.87
N LEU A 212 -8.05 -0.85 18.89
CA LEU A 212 -6.95 -1.81 19.05
C LEU A 212 -5.84 -1.38 20.04
N LEU A 213 -5.77 -0.11 20.40
CA LEU A 213 -4.74 0.41 21.30
C LEU A 213 -5.05 0.13 22.78
N TYR A 214 -6.32 -0.13 23.12
CA TYR A 214 -6.74 -0.36 24.50
C TYR A 214 -6.84 -1.86 24.83
N ARG A 215 -6.78 -2.16 26.12
CA ARG A 215 -6.91 -3.50 26.71
C ARG A 215 -7.96 -3.49 27.81
N SER A 216 -8.34 -4.67 28.30
CA SER A 216 -9.29 -4.79 29.41
C SER A 216 -8.83 -4.11 30.69
N ALA A 217 -7.52 -3.94 30.87
CA ALA A 217 -6.93 -3.20 31.98
C ALA A 217 -7.15 -1.68 31.91
N ASP A 218 -7.50 -1.15 30.73
CA ASP A 218 -7.68 0.29 30.49
C ASP A 218 -9.14 0.74 30.65
N ILE A 219 -10.07 -0.19 30.92
CA ILE A 219 -11.49 0.11 31.14
C ILE A 219 -11.64 0.93 32.42
N SER A 220 -12.40 2.03 32.35
CA SER A 220 -12.72 2.93 33.47
C SER A 220 -14.22 2.99 33.76
#